data_AF-C3K2A0-F1
#
_entry.id   AF-C3K2A0-F1
#
_cell.length_a   1.000
_cell.length_b   1.000
_cell.length_c   1.000
_cell.angle_alpha   90.00
_cell.angle_beta   90.00
_cell.angle_gamma   90.00
#
_symmetry.space_group_name_H-M   'P 1'
#
loop_
_entity.id
_entity.type
_entity.pdbx_description
1 polymer ?
#
loop_
_entity_poly.entity_id
_entity_poly.type
_entity_poly.pdbx_seq_one_letter_code
_entity_poly.pdbx_strand_id
1 'polypeptide(L)'
;MLQSGASLEIHLQFCGLYNNPVKDCFMSIRRTLCFLTLPLFAGCQYLPHTNYFTAPENEPNPAWVRIVDYTQHAEVYQYENGKRSGGAVRTGLLPFTHTQDVGMPKAGQDLTWDYYETRIRPGIETQVDLFWEGSRTRSCHISTKFTPQAGLYYQFRLTSGSSGSCRVYASLIERDTEGNGWHLTPNPQVTYNGDGPTAQTYYQNSRFEDPDYHPPEALYPGMDIY
;
A
#
# COMPACT_ATOMS: atom_id res chain seq x y z
N MET A 1 -8.42 -67.74 -33.02
CA MET A 1 -8.47 -66.64 -34.00
C MET A 1 -7.87 -65.44 -33.29
N LEU A 2 -6.64 -65.05 -33.66
CA LEU A 2 -6.37 -63.88 -34.53
C LEU A 2 -6.81 -62.58 -33.81
N GLN A 3 -6.02 -61.54 -33.61
CA GLN A 3 -4.66 -61.18 -34.03
C GLN A 3 -4.33 -59.83 -33.34
N SER A 4 -3.04 -59.50 -33.30
CA SER A 4 -2.41 -58.16 -33.34
C SER A 4 -3.30 -56.91 -33.52
N GLY A 5 -2.95 -55.72 -33.04
CA GLY A 5 -1.66 -55.27 -32.55
C GLY A 5 -1.66 -53.77 -32.25
N ALA A 6 -0.73 -53.39 -31.38
CA ALA A 6 -0.27 -52.02 -31.23
C ALA A 6 0.81 -51.74 -32.30
N SER A 7 0.69 -50.62 -33.01
CA SER A 7 1.81 -49.99 -33.70
C SER A 7 1.49 -48.50 -33.86
N LEU A 8 2.11 -47.66 -33.04
CA LEU A 8 2.25 -46.24 -33.32
C LEU A 8 3.72 -46.03 -33.66
N GLU A 9 3.97 -45.79 -34.94
CA GLU A 9 5.29 -45.59 -35.52
C GLU A 9 5.93 -44.30 -34.99
N ILE A 10 7.09 -44.43 -34.35
CA ILE A 10 8.01 -43.31 -34.09
C ILE A 10 9.11 -43.41 -35.14
N HIS A 11 9.06 -42.52 -36.13
CA HIS A 11 10.12 -42.33 -37.10
C HIS A 11 11.31 -41.61 -36.44
N LEU A 12 12.30 -42.40 -36.02
CA LEU A 12 13.64 -41.94 -35.66
C LEU A 12 14.54 -42.13 -36.89
N GLN A 13 14.95 -41.00 -37.49
CA GLN A 13 15.88 -40.99 -38.61
C GLN A 13 17.31 -41.05 -38.07
N PHE A 14 17.97 -42.19 -38.31
CA PHE A 14 19.39 -42.41 -38.08
C PHE A 14 20.22 -41.65 -39.14
N CYS A 15 21.21 -40.88 -38.68
CA CYS A 15 22.45 -40.69 -39.42
C CYS A 15 23.58 -41.26 -38.54
N GLY A 16 24.16 -42.36 -38.98
CA GLY A 16 25.28 -43.02 -38.31
C GLY A 16 26.63 -42.43 -38.72
N LEU A 17 27.62 -42.75 -37.89
CA LEU A 17 28.98 -43.22 -38.20
C LEU A 17 30.03 -42.51 -37.32
N TYR A 18 30.53 -43.19 -36.28
CA TYR A 18 31.92 -43.68 -36.17
C TYR A 18 32.26 -44.15 -34.73
N ASN A 19 32.66 -45.42 -34.64
CA ASN A 19 33.58 -46.08 -33.69
C ASN A 19 33.33 -46.10 -32.15
N ASN A 20 33.18 -47.34 -31.65
CA ASN A 20 33.36 -47.88 -30.30
C ASN A 20 34.79 -47.65 -29.72
N PRO A 21 35.12 -47.98 -28.44
CA PRO A 21 34.28 -48.49 -27.32
C PRO A 21 34.54 -47.86 -25.92
N VAL A 22 33.58 -48.08 -25.02
CA VAL A 22 33.72 -48.29 -23.56
C VAL A 22 34.83 -47.53 -22.81
N LYS A 23 34.44 -46.47 -22.10
CA LYS A 23 34.91 -46.12 -20.74
C LYS A 23 34.03 -45.00 -20.18
N ASP A 24 33.91 -44.98 -18.85
CA ASP A 24 33.36 -43.87 -18.05
C ASP A 24 31.85 -43.85 -17.81
N CYS A 25 31.29 -45.03 -17.53
CA CYS A 25 30.06 -45.15 -16.76
C CYS A 25 30.37 -44.99 -15.25
N PHE A 26 30.78 -43.80 -14.77
CA PHE A 26 30.71 -43.48 -13.32
C PHE A 26 30.96 -42.00 -12.95
N MET A 27 30.58 -41.01 -13.78
CA MET A 27 30.77 -39.62 -13.35
C MET A 27 29.76 -38.61 -13.94
N SER A 28 28.48 -38.99 -14.02
CA SER A 28 27.43 -38.06 -14.50
C SER A 28 26.08 -38.21 -13.80
N ILE A 29 26.09 -38.56 -12.51
CA ILE A 29 24.87 -38.54 -11.67
C ILE A 29 24.98 -37.47 -10.57
N ARG A 30 26.20 -37.08 -10.17
CA ARG A 30 26.42 -36.05 -9.15
C ARG A 30 26.14 -34.61 -9.62
N ARG A 31 26.28 -34.30 -10.92
CA ARG A 31 26.02 -32.94 -11.43
C ARG A 31 24.53 -32.63 -11.56
N THR A 32 23.70 -33.62 -11.87
CA THR A 32 22.26 -33.45 -12.08
C THR A 32 21.51 -33.26 -10.75
N LEU A 33 21.99 -33.87 -9.66
CA LEU A 33 21.41 -33.66 -8.33
C LEU A 33 21.64 -32.25 -7.75
N CYS A 34 22.74 -31.56 -8.13
CA CYS A 34 23.02 -30.22 -7.63
C CYS A 34 22.13 -29.12 -8.24
N PHE A 35 21.48 -29.38 -9.39
CA PHE A 35 20.52 -28.42 -9.98
C PHE A 35 19.11 -28.54 -9.38
N LEU A 36 18.79 -29.65 -8.71
CA LEU A 36 17.50 -29.87 -8.04
C LEU A 36 17.45 -29.30 -6.62
N THR A 37 18.58 -28.89 -6.04
CA THR A 37 18.65 -28.31 -4.68
C THR A 37 18.73 -26.78 -4.66
N LEU A 38 18.97 -26.15 -5.81
CA LEU A 38 19.05 -24.68 -5.93
C LEU A 38 17.75 -23.91 -5.64
N PRO A 39 16.51 -24.42 -5.82
CA PRO A 39 15.32 -23.63 -5.49
C PRO A 39 14.99 -23.65 -3.99
N LEU A 40 15.64 -24.50 -3.18
CA LEU A 40 15.39 -24.58 -1.73
C LEU A 40 16.14 -23.52 -0.92
N PHE A 41 17.10 -22.82 -1.54
CA PHE A 41 17.83 -21.69 -0.93
C PHE A 41 17.41 -20.32 -1.49
N ALA A 42 16.48 -20.29 -2.45
CA ALA A 42 15.81 -19.05 -2.84
C ALA A 42 14.76 -18.74 -1.76
N GLY A 43 15.22 -18.13 -0.67
CA GLY A 43 14.40 -17.74 0.47
C GLY A 43 13.16 -16.93 0.06
N CYS A 44 12.10 -17.08 0.85
CA CYS A 44 10.81 -16.41 0.78
C CYS A 44 10.92 -14.87 0.87
N GLN A 45 11.53 -14.19 -0.10
CA GLN A 45 11.84 -12.76 -0.02
C GLN A 45 11.28 -11.90 -1.16
N TYR A 46 10.37 -12.44 -1.99
CA TYR A 46 9.83 -11.73 -3.16
C TYR A 46 8.34 -11.37 -3.07
N LEU A 47 7.73 -11.44 -1.88
CA LEU A 47 6.43 -10.81 -1.68
C LEU A 47 6.64 -9.41 -1.10
N PRO A 48 5.95 -8.37 -1.63
CA PRO A 48 6.08 -7.02 -1.11
C PRO A 48 5.70 -7.00 0.38
N HIS A 49 6.68 -6.72 1.23
CA HIS A 49 6.45 -6.54 2.66
C HIS A 49 5.79 -5.16 2.86
N THR A 50 4.47 -5.14 2.99
CA THR A 50 3.76 -3.94 3.47
C THR A 50 3.84 -3.93 4.99
N ASN A 51 4.39 -2.86 5.57
CA ASN A 51 4.26 -2.61 7.00
C ASN A 51 2.90 -1.97 7.26
N TYR A 52 2.16 -2.51 8.21
CA TYR A 52 0.88 -1.95 8.66
C TYR A 52 1.09 -1.14 9.92
N PHE A 53 0.26 -0.11 10.09
CA PHE A 53 0.22 0.59 11.36
C PHE A 53 -0.38 -0.32 12.44
N THR A 54 0.32 -0.45 13.57
CA THR A 54 -0.18 -1.14 14.75
C THR A 54 -0.35 -0.11 15.85
N ALA A 55 -1.58 0.04 16.35
CA ALA A 55 -1.86 0.90 17.48
C ALA A 55 -1.05 0.46 18.70
N PRO A 56 -0.56 1.39 19.55
CA PRO A 56 0.15 1.04 20.75
C PRO A 56 -0.76 0.25 21.70
N GLU A 57 -0.29 -0.92 22.15
CA GLU A 57 -0.96 -1.70 23.19
C GLU A 57 -0.78 -1.00 24.54
N ASN A 58 -1.89 -0.75 25.24
CA ASN A 58 -1.92 -0.26 26.64
C ASN A 58 -1.21 1.08 26.92
N GLU A 59 -1.42 2.11 26.09
CA GLU A 59 -0.98 3.47 26.38
C GLU A 59 -1.90 4.14 27.43
N PRO A 60 -1.38 4.55 28.61
CA PRO A 60 -2.17 5.31 29.57
C PRO A 60 -2.44 6.72 29.02
N ASN A 61 -3.69 6.98 28.65
CA ASN A 61 -4.15 8.23 28.02
C ASN A 61 -3.55 8.47 26.60
N PRO A 62 -3.95 7.67 25.60
CA PRO A 62 -3.47 7.84 24.23
C PRO A 62 -3.95 9.17 23.64
N ALA A 63 -3.36 9.55 22.51
CA ALA A 63 -4.00 10.46 21.58
C ALA A 63 -4.73 9.64 20.51
N TRP A 64 -5.72 10.25 19.85
CA TRP A 64 -6.52 9.58 18.83
C TRP A 64 -6.42 10.28 17.48
N VAL A 65 -6.35 9.51 16.41
CA VAL A 65 -6.34 10.01 15.04
C VAL A 65 -7.47 9.36 14.25
N ARG A 66 -8.24 10.19 13.55
CA ARG A 66 -9.17 9.80 12.50
C ARG A 66 -8.62 10.24 11.15
N ILE A 67 -8.50 9.32 10.22
CA ILE A 67 -8.27 9.61 8.81
C ILE A 67 -9.60 9.46 8.08
N VAL A 68 -9.99 10.47 7.31
CA VAL A 68 -11.26 10.50 6.57
C VAL A 68 -10.95 10.62 5.08
N ASP A 69 -11.63 9.79 4.29
CA ASP A 69 -11.46 9.65 2.84
C ASP A 69 -10.07 9.10 2.45
N TYR A 70 -10.03 8.35 1.34
CA TYR A 70 -8.79 7.79 0.76
C TYR A 70 -7.90 6.98 1.72
N THR A 71 -8.52 6.30 2.69
CA THR A 71 -7.81 5.53 3.72
C THR A 71 -7.02 4.35 3.16
N GLN A 72 -7.39 3.83 1.99
CA GLN A 72 -6.72 2.69 1.35
C GLN A 72 -5.25 2.95 0.96
N HIS A 73 -4.84 4.22 0.88
CA HIS A 73 -3.47 4.64 0.63
C HIS A 73 -2.89 5.49 1.74
N ALA A 74 -3.54 5.59 2.90
CA ALA A 74 -3.06 6.40 4.01
C ALA A 74 -2.06 5.64 4.89
N GLU A 75 -1.11 6.37 5.47
CA GLU A 75 -0.09 5.80 6.36
C GLU A 75 0.08 6.67 7.61
N VAL A 76 0.43 6.01 8.73
CA VAL A 76 0.76 6.67 9.98
C VAL A 76 2.11 6.17 10.47
N TYR A 77 2.98 7.10 10.85
CA TYR A 77 4.30 6.79 11.42
C TYR A 77 4.55 7.59 12.69
N GLN A 78 5.21 6.99 13.66
CA GLN A 78 5.71 7.66 14.86
C GLN A 78 7.23 7.54 14.96
N TYR A 79 7.87 8.58 15.48
CA TYR A 79 9.32 8.69 15.59
C TYR A 79 9.72 8.73 17.06
N GLU A 80 10.24 7.61 17.57
CA GLU A 80 10.68 7.48 18.96
C GLU A 80 12.18 7.21 18.98
N ASN A 81 12.95 8.06 19.66
CA ASN A 81 14.42 7.93 19.75
C ASN A 81 15.11 7.80 18.36
N GLY A 82 14.60 8.54 17.36
CA GLY A 82 15.11 8.49 15.98
C GLY A 82 14.69 7.25 15.19
N LYS A 83 13.91 6.33 15.77
CA LYS A 83 13.37 5.15 15.09
C LYS A 83 11.95 5.42 14.59
N ARG A 84 11.73 5.22 13.28
CA ARG A 84 10.42 5.26 12.65
C ARG A 84 9.70 3.92 12.84
N SER A 85 8.47 3.95 13.34
CA SER A 85 7.56 2.80 13.40
C SER A 85 6.18 3.18 12.87
N GLY A 86 5.46 2.24 12.26
CA GLY A 86 4.15 2.49 11.67
C GLY A 86 4.01 1.88 10.29
N GLY A 87 3.05 2.37 9.50
CA GLY A 87 2.75 1.82 8.18
C GLY A 87 1.37 2.21 7.66
N ALA A 88 0.90 1.44 6.68
CA ALA A 88 -0.41 1.64 6.07
C ALA A 88 -1.55 1.43 7.07
N VAL A 89 -2.54 2.32 7.06
CA VAL A 89 -3.74 2.25 7.90
C VAL A 89 -4.86 1.45 7.22
N ARG A 90 -4.64 0.15 7.07
CA ARG A 90 -5.60 -0.77 6.46
C ARG A 90 -5.60 -2.11 7.17
N THR A 91 -6.70 -2.86 7.04
CA THR A 91 -6.92 -4.14 7.75
C THR A 91 -6.46 -5.38 6.96
N GLY A 92 -6.00 -5.23 5.70
CA GLY A 92 -5.63 -6.36 4.85
C GLY A 92 -4.62 -6.06 3.75
N LEU A 93 -4.16 -7.13 3.08
CA LEU A 93 -3.18 -7.09 1.97
C LEU A 93 -3.71 -6.41 0.71
N LEU A 94 -5.00 -6.57 0.46
CA LEU A 94 -5.67 -5.93 -0.66
C LEU A 94 -6.10 -4.52 -0.22
N PRO A 95 -6.04 -3.52 -1.11
CA PRO A 95 -6.38 -2.13 -0.80
C PRO A 95 -7.91 -1.93 -0.75
N PHE A 96 -8.63 -2.87 -0.15
CA PHE A 96 -10.05 -2.75 0.08
C PHE A 96 -10.27 -1.98 1.37
N THR A 97 -11.16 -1.00 1.28
CA THR A 97 -11.44 -0.11 2.39
C THR A 97 -12.35 -0.78 3.42
N HIS A 98 -12.00 -0.60 4.70
CA HIS A 98 -12.85 -0.92 5.83
C HIS A 98 -12.86 0.27 6.76
N THR A 99 -14.06 0.72 7.13
CA THR A 99 -14.22 1.66 8.23
C THR A 99 -13.70 1.00 9.52
N GLN A 100 -12.77 1.67 10.21
CA GLN A 100 -12.35 1.31 11.56
C GLN A 100 -12.86 2.38 12.52
N ASP A 101 -14.00 2.12 13.18
CA ASP A 101 -14.58 2.98 14.21
C ASP A 101 -14.11 2.47 15.58
N VAL A 102 -13.31 3.26 16.30
CA VAL A 102 -12.89 2.96 17.68
C VAL A 102 -13.61 3.84 18.70
N GLY A 103 -14.66 4.55 18.27
CA GLY A 103 -15.52 5.38 19.10
C GLY A 103 -15.01 6.80 19.29
N MET A 104 -14.22 7.35 18.35
CA MET A 104 -13.86 8.77 18.44
C MET A 104 -15.11 9.65 18.29
N PRO A 105 -15.17 10.82 18.97
CA PRO A 105 -16.31 11.73 18.85
C PRO A 105 -16.56 12.20 17.40
N LYS A 106 -17.82 12.42 17.05
CA LYS A 106 -18.23 12.90 15.72
C LYS A 106 -18.69 14.35 15.83
N ALA A 107 -18.06 15.23 15.06
CA ALA A 107 -18.30 16.67 15.07
C ALA A 107 -19.44 17.10 14.13
N GLY A 108 -20.60 16.44 14.22
CA GLY A 108 -21.76 16.69 13.35
C GLY A 108 -21.57 16.31 11.86
N GLN A 109 -20.39 15.80 11.50
CA GLN A 109 -20.06 15.33 10.17
C GLN A 109 -20.72 13.97 9.87
N ASP A 110 -21.19 13.82 8.63
CA ASP A 110 -21.65 12.55 8.10
C ASP A 110 -20.47 11.80 7.45
N LEU A 111 -20.03 10.71 8.09
CA LEU A 111 -18.89 9.91 7.66
C LEU A 111 -19.41 8.74 6.78
N THR A 112 -19.78 9.04 5.54
CA THR A 112 -20.53 8.11 4.66
C THR A 112 -19.69 7.15 3.82
N TRP A 113 -18.38 7.41 3.66
CA TRP A 113 -17.53 6.60 2.77
C TRP A 113 -16.61 5.70 3.57
N ASP A 114 -15.44 6.21 3.96
CA ASP A 114 -14.44 5.45 4.66
C ASP A 114 -13.68 6.34 5.63
N TYR A 115 -13.52 5.85 6.86
CA TYR A 115 -12.65 6.47 7.85
C TYR A 115 -11.95 5.42 8.69
N TYR A 116 -10.76 5.79 9.16
CA TYR A 116 -9.93 4.94 9.99
C TYR A 116 -9.60 5.67 11.28
N GLU A 117 -10.00 5.09 12.40
CA GLU A 117 -9.70 5.62 13.73
C GLU A 117 -8.68 4.74 14.44
N THR A 118 -7.69 5.36 15.05
CA THR A 118 -6.69 4.64 15.83
C THR A 118 -6.16 5.46 16.99
N ARG A 119 -5.61 4.75 17.97
CA ARG A 119 -4.80 5.32 19.03
C ARG A 119 -3.37 5.50 18.53
N ILE A 120 -2.71 6.55 19.01
CA ILE A 120 -1.29 6.82 18.80
C ILE A 120 -0.67 7.25 20.13
N ARG A 121 0.65 7.10 20.28
CA ARG A 121 1.34 7.54 21.50
C ARG A 121 1.46 9.07 21.54
N PRO A 122 1.16 9.72 22.67
CA PRO A 122 1.33 11.15 22.82
C PRO A 122 2.81 11.54 22.97
N GLY A 123 3.14 12.81 22.70
CA GLY A 123 4.46 13.39 22.97
C GLY A 123 5.58 13.01 21.99
N ILE A 124 5.30 12.15 21.01
CA ILE A 124 6.27 11.75 19.97
C ILE A 124 5.85 12.25 18.59
N GLU A 125 6.81 12.72 17.80
CA GLU A 125 6.53 13.20 16.44
C GLU A 125 5.80 12.11 15.66
N THR A 126 4.65 12.49 15.10
CA THR A 126 3.78 11.62 14.32
C THR A 126 3.61 12.22 12.93
N GLN A 127 3.79 11.37 11.92
CA GLN A 127 3.58 11.68 10.53
C GLN A 127 2.32 10.97 10.04
N VAL A 128 1.45 11.71 9.34
CA VAL A 128 0.29 11.17 8.65
C VAL A 128 0.45 11.49 7.17
N ASP A 129 0.58 10.44 6.36
CA ASP A 129 0.74 10.53 4.93
C ASP A 129 -0.58 10.17 4.27
N LEU A 130 -1.07 11.06 3.41
CA LEU A 130 -2.34 10.92 2.72
C LEU A 130 -2.12 10.99 1.21
N PHE A 131 -2.66 10.00 0.52
CA PHE A 131 -2.47 9.81 -0.90
C PHE A 131 -3.82 9.71 -1.58
N TRP A 132 -3.95 10.44 -2.68
CA TRP A 132 -5.05 10.27 -3.61
C TRP A 132 -4.51 9.60 -4.86
N GLU A 133 -5.20 8.54 -5.30
CA GLU A 133 -4.95 7.88 -6.58
C GLU A 133 -6.22 7.98 -7.42
N GLY A 134 -6.06 8.40 -8.67
CA GLY A 134 -7.12 8.53 -9.66
C GLY A 134 -6.80 7.76 -10.94
N SER A 135 -7.59 8.02 -11.98
CA SER A 135 -7.42 7.40 -13.29
C SER A 135 -6.03 7.65 -13.88
N ARG A 136 -5.56 6.75 -14.77
CA ARG A 136 -4.33 6.91 -15.55
C ARG A 136 -3.07 7.13 -14.69
N THR A 137 -2.98 6.51 -13.52
CA THR A 137 -1.85 6.68 -12.57
C THR A 137 -1.68 8.10 -12.04
N ARG A 138 -2.73 8.93 -12.15
CA ARG A 138 -2.71 10.29 -11.61
C ARG A 138 -2.80 10.21 -10.10
N SER A 139 -1.89 10.89 -9.42
CA SER A 139 -1.81 10.84 -7.97
C SER A 139 -1.43 12.19 -7.37
N CYS A 140 -1.70 12.36 -6.09
CA CYS A 140 -1.05 13.37 -5.27
C CYS A 140 -0.78 12.81 -3.89
N HIS A 141 0.16 13.42 -3.18
CA HIS A 141 0.60 12.99 -1.87
C HIS A 141 0.84 14.22 -1.00
N ILE A 142 0.32 14.18 0.24
CA ILE A 142 0.56 15.19 1.25
C ILE A 142 1.02 14.48 2.53
N SER A 143 2.19 14.89 3.01
CA SER A 143 2.79 14.39 4.24
C SER A 143 2.73 15.46 5.33
N THR A 144 2.05 15.12 6.42
CA THR A 144 1.83 16.02 7.56
C THR A 144 2.59 15.53 8.79
N LYS A 145 3.10 16.45 9.61
CA LYS A 145 3.79 16.15 10.86
C LYS A 145 3.24 16.95 12.01
N PHE A 146 3.07 16.32 13.16
CA PHE A 146 2.63 16.96 14.39
C PHE A 146 3.07 16.15 15.62
N THR A 147 3.03 16.78 16.79
CA THR A 147 3.24 16.08 18.07
C THR A 147 1.90 15.98 18.79
N PRO A 148 1.28 14.78 18.86
CA PRO A 148 0.01 14.57 19.53
C PRO A 148 0.13 14.82 21.04
N GLN A 149 -0.91 15.41 21.61
CA GLN A 149 -1.05 15.60 23.06
C GLN A 149 -1.99 14.53 23.62
N ALA A 150 -1.69 14.05 24.82
CA ALA A 150 -2.45 13.01 25.47
C ALA A 150 -3.92 13.46 25.68
N GLY A 151 -4.87 12.58 25.39
CA GLY A 151 -6.29 12.87 25.59
C GLY A 151 -6.95 13.69 24.47
N LEU A 152 -6.22 14.08 23.42
CA LEU A 152 -6.78 14.85 22.29
C LEU A 152 -7.13 13.98 21.09
N TYR A 153 -8.12 14.44 20.34
CA TYR A 153 -8.65 13.80 19.14
C TYR A 153 -8.26 14.63 17.91
N TYR A 154 -7.60 13.99 16.96
CA TYR A 154 -7.11 14.61 15.73
C TYR A 154 -7.85 14.03 14.54
N GLN A 155 -8.11 14.86 13.53
CA GLN A 155 -8.69 14.43 12.27
C GLN A 155 -7.88 14.94 11.10
N PHE A 156 -7.63 14.06 10.13
CA PHE A 156 -7.03 14.40 8.85
C PHE A 156 -7.97 13.95 7.75
N ARG A 157 -8.42 14.91 6.94
CA ARG A 157 -9.27 14.63 5.79
C ARG A 157 -8.57 15.03 4.51
N LEU A 158 -8.50 14.12 3.55
CA LEU A 158 -8.01 14.42 2.21
C LEU A 158 -9.20 14.71 1.28
N THR A 159 -9.17 15.85 0.59
CA THR A 159 -10.08 16.11 -0.54
C THR A 159 -9.50 15.56 -1.83
N SER A 160 -10.36 15.12 -2.74
CA SER A 160 -9.94 14.46 -3.99
C SER A 160 -8.95 15.31 -4.77
N GLY A 161 -8.07 14.65 -5.53
CA GLY A 161 -7.20 15.30 -6.49
C GLY A 161 -7.86 15.58 -7.84
N SER A 162 -9.13 15.23 -8.06
CA SER A 162 -9.74 15.20 -9.41
C SER A 162 -9.81 16.58 -10.08
N SER A 163 -9.80 17.67 -9.32
CA SER A 163 -9.72 19.06 -9.81
C SER A 163 -8.31 19.54 -10.20
N GLY A 164 -7.30 18.67 -10.09
CA GLY A 164 -5.89 18.97 -10.44
C GLY A 164 -4.98 19.14 -9.23
N SER A 165 -5.55 19.25 -8.04
CA SER A 165 -4.82 19.30 -6.78
C SER A 165 -5.62 18.60 -5.68
N CYS A 166 -4.96 17.99 -4.72
CA CYS A 166 -5.61 17.57 -3.48
C CYS A 166 -5.21 18.47 -2.32
N ARG A 167 -6.05 18.46 -1.28
CA ARG A 167 -5.83 19.24 -0.06
C ARG A 167 -6.15 18.44 1.18
N VAL A 168 -5.25 18.50 2.17
CA VAL A 168 -5.47 17.95 3.51
C VAL A 168 -6.03 19.03 4.43
N TYR A 169 -7.05 18.66 5.18
CA TYR A 169 -7.59 19.41 6.30
C TYR A 169 -7.21 18.69 7.58
N ALA A 170 -6.29 19.28 8.35
CA ALA A 170 -5.92 18.80 9.67
C ALA A 170 -6.68 19.58 10.74
N SER A 171 -7.33 18.86 11.65
CA SER A 171 -8.23 19.43 12.64
C SER A 171 -8.12 18.72 13.98
N LEU A 172 -8.48 19.42 15.04
CA LEU A 172 -8.82 18.82 16.32
C LEU A 172 -10.33 18.56 16.35
N ILE A 173 -10.74 17.51 17.04
CA ILE A 173 -12.15 17.28 17.39
C ILE A 173 -12.30 17.70 18.86
N GLU A 174 -12.91 18.85 19.06
CA GLU A 174 -13.01 19.50 20.37
C GLU A 174 -14.47 19.53 20.84
N ARG A 175 -14.66 19.51 22.16
CA ARG A 175 -15.99 19.63 22.76
C ARG A 175 -16.43 21.09 22.70
N ASP A 176 -17.70 21.30 22.39
CA ASP A 176 -18.30 22.64 22.43
C ASP A 176 -18.20 23.26 23.82
N THR A 177 -17.87 24.54 23.90
CA THR A 177 -17.74 25.27 25.18
C THR A 177 -19.08 25.45 25.90
N GLU A 178 -20.19 25.49 25.15
CA GLU A 178 -21.53 25.81 25.65
C GLU A 178 -22.49 24.61 25.60
N GLY A 179 -22.01 23.42 25.22
CA GLY A 179 -22.87 22.27 24.99
C GLY A 179 -22.17 20.91 25.14
N ASN A 180 -22.92 19.85 24.81
CA ASN A 180 -22.42 18.47 24.79
C ASN A 180 -21.96 18.01 23.40
N GLY A 181 -21.97 18.92 22.42
CA GLY A 181 -21.58 18.64 21.05
C GLY A 181 -20.06 18.66 20.85
N TRP A 182 -19.66 18.34 19.63
CA TRP A 182 -18.28 18.34 19.19
C TRP A 182 -18.17 19.14 17.90
N HIS A 183 -17.06 19.82 17.70
CA HIS A 183 -16.77 20.58 16.49
C HIS A 183 -15.33 20.32 16.02
N LEU A 184 -15.06 20.68 14.76
CA LEU A 184 -13.72 20.66 14.20
C LEU A 184 -13.08 22.04 14.32
N THR A 185 -11.88 22.11 14.89
CA THR A 185 -11.03 23.31 14.85
C THR A 185 -9.77 23.03 14.05
N PRO A 186 -9.25 23.98 13.26
CA PRO A 186 -7.99 23.79 12.56
C PRO A 186 -6.88 23.44 13.56
N ASN A 187 -5.99 22.50 13.21
CA ASN A 187 -4.82 22.19 14.02
C ASN A 187 -3.59 22.99 13.52
N PRO A 188 -3.22 24.12 14.16
CA PRO A 188 -2.09 24.95 13.72
C PRO A 188 -0.72 24.32 14.04
N GLN A 189 -0.67 23.25 14.84
CA GLN A 189 0.58 22.56 15.19
C GLN A 189 1.04 21.59 14.10
N VAL A 190 0.23 21.38 13.07
CA VAL A 190 0.58 20.54 11.93
C VAL A 190 1.50 21.30 10.98
N THR A 191 2.60 20.66 10.64
CA THR A 191 3.55 21.10 9.62
C THR A 191 3.49 20.16 8.41
N TYR A 192 4.05 20.60 7.28
CA TYR A 192 3.99 19.89 6.01
C TYR A 192 5.41 19.72 5.48
N ASN A 193 5.73 18.54 4.93
CA ASN A 193 7.05 18.29 4.34
C ASN A 193 7.25 18.97 2.97
N GLY A 194 6.22 19.60 2.40
CA GLY A 194 6.25 20.30 1.10
C GLY A 194 5.57 21.68 1.14
N ASP A 195 4.93 22.08 0.03
CA ASP A 195 4.36 23.43 -0.17
C ASP A 195 3.11 23.76 0.66
N GLY A 196 2.86 23.00 1.74
CA GLY A 196 1.76 23.20 2.67
C GLY A 196 0.63 22.17 2.51
N PRO A 197 -0.62 22.54 2.82
CA PRO A 197 -1.74 21.61 2.89
C PRO A 197 -2.28 21.17 1.53
N THR A 198 -1.66 21.59 0.41
CA THR A 198 -2.16 21.35 -0.94
C THR A 198 -1.03 20.84 -1.82
N ALA A 199 -1.30 19.82 -2.62
CA ALA A 199 -0.36 19.25 -3.57
C ALA A 199 -1.01 19.17 -4.96
N GLN A 200 -0.26 19.51 -6.00
CA GLN A 200 -0.69 19.31 -7.38
C GLN A 200 -0.71 17.82 -7.69
N THR A 201 -1.68 17.39 -8.50
CA THR A 201 -1.64 16.04 -9.04
C THR A 201 -0.58 15.92 -10.12
N TYR A 202 0.06 14.77 -10.16
CA TYR A 202 1.04 14.41 -11.17
C TYR A 202 0.72 13.01 -11.72
N TYR A 203 1.19 12.72 -12.92
CA TYR A 203 1.15 11.37 -13.48
C TYR A 203 2.46 10.66 -13.18
N GLN A 204 2.41 9.40 -12.77
CA GLN A 204 3.64 8.61 -12.58
C GLN A 204 4.39 8.38 -13.91
N ASN A 205 3.67 8.40 -15.03
CA ASN A 205 4.24 8.35 -16.38
C ASN A 205 3.75 9.58 -17.15
N SER A 206 4.68 10.48 -17.50
CA SER A 206 4.39 11.75 -18.18
C SER A 206 3.73 11.59 -19.54
N ARG A 207 3.80 10.40 -20.17
CA ARG A 207 3.03 10.14 -21.41
C ARG A 207 1.52 10.28 -21.20
N PHE A 208 1.02 10.09 -19.99
CA PHE A 208 -0.40 10.33 -19.67
C PHE A 208 -0.77 11.80 -19.55
N GLU A 209 0.19 12.72 -19.61
CA GLU A 209 -0.07 14.16 -19.75
C GLU A 209 -0.51 14.53 -21.17
N ASP A 210 -0.11 13.73 -22.17
CA ASP A 210 -0.54 13.90 -23.54
C ASP A 210 -1.99 13.39 -23.70
N PRO A 211 -2.94 14.28 -24.05
CA PRO A 211 -4.33 13.88 -24.23
C PRO A 211 -4.51 12.87 -25.38
N ASP A 212 -3.60 12.82 -26.35
CA ASP A 212 -3.66 11.92 -27.51
C ASP A 212 -2.92 10.59 -27.26
N TYR A 213 -2.34 10.40 -26.07
CA TYR A 213 -1.68 9.15 -25.73
C TYR A 213 -2.68 8.05 -25.38
N HIS A 214 -2.86 7.12 -26.32
CA HIS A 214 -3.65 5.90 -26.13
C HIS A 214 -2.72 4.71 -25.82
N PRO A 215 -2.55 4.32 -24.55
CA PRO A 215 -1.73 3.16 -24.22
C PRO A 215 -2.40 1.87 -24.76
N PRO A 216 -1.61 0.83 -25.11
CA PRO A 216 -2.17 -0.49 -25.38
C PRO A 216 -2.96 -1.01 -24.18
N GLU A 217 -4.21 -1.41 -24.36
CA GLU A 217 -5.08 -1.95 -23.29
C GLU A 217 -4.41 -3.09 -22.51
N ALA A 218 -3.64 -3.93 -23.20
CA ALA A 218 -2.91 -5.06 -22.61
C ALA A 218 -1.87 -4.64 -21.55
N LEU A 219 -1.34 -3.41 -21.63
CA LEU A 219 -0.35 -2.90 -20.67
C LEU A 219 -1.00 -2.21 -19.46
N TYR A 220 -2.27 -1.80 -19.59
CA TYR A 220 -2.98 -1.06 -18.56
C TYR A 220 -4.44 -1.51 -18.45
N PRO A 221 -4.69 -2.77 -18.06
CA PRO A 221 -6.04 -3.30 -17.96
C PRO A 221 -6.84 -2.53 -16.90
N GLY A 222 -8.06 -2.12 -17.24
CA GLY A 222 -8.99 -1.45 -16.32
C GLY A 222 -8.75 0.05 -16.12
N MET A 223 -7.84 0.68 -16.87
CA MET A 223 -7.76 2.14 -16.90
C MET A 223 -8.77 2.73 -17.90
N ASP A 224 -9.36 3.87 -17.57
CA ASP A 224 -10.18 4.68 -18.48
C ASP A 224 -9.31 5.24 -19.61
N ILE A 225 -9.17 4.46 -20.69
CA ILE A 225 -8.54 4.85 -21.94
C ILE A 225 -9.65 5.42 -22.83
N TYR A 226 -9.71 6.75 -22.91
CA TYR A 226 -10.60 7.51 -23.80
C TYR A 226 -9.72 8.41 -24.64
#